data_AF-A0ABD5JP49-F1
#
_entry.id   AF-A0ABD5JP49-F1
#
_cell.length_a   1.000
_cell.length_b   1.000
_cell.length_c   1.000
_cell.angle_alpha   90.00
_cell.angle_beta   90.00
_cell.angle_gamma   90.00
#
_symmetry.space_group_name_H-M   'P 1'
#
loop_
_entity.id
_entity.type
_entity.pdbx_description
1 polymer ?
#
loop_
_entity_poly.entity_id
_entity_poly.type
_entity_poly.pdbx_seq_one_letter_code
_entity_poly.pdbx_strand_id
1 'polypeptide(L)'
;IAAGGGGTWGYHFPEPRAFTNRERARLQSFPDDFEFVGSTTEVRRQIGNAVPPQGVVELAKSILPIFSDNYEKVDLHEKLVEEKEILFHDRLSKIRGGKQ
;
A
#
# COMPACT_ATOMS: atom_id res chain seq x y z
N ILE A 1 7.97 10.72 -10.62
CA ILE A 1 6.81 10.02 -11.24
C ILE A 1 7.33 8.84 -12.04
N ALA A 2 7.04 7.62 -11.60
CA ALA A 2 7.63 6.40 -12.13
C ALA A 2 7.16 6.12 -13.58
N ALA A 3 7.80 6.76 -14.54
CA ALA A 3 7.65 6.44 -15.96
C ALA A 3 8.42 5.15 -16.35
N GLY A 4 9.21 4.57 -15.44
CA GLY A 4 10.06 3.40 -15.70
C GLY A 4 10.35 2.55 -14.47
N GLY A 5 9.38 2.35 -13.57
CA GLY A 5 9.57 1.55 -12.36
C GLY A 5 9.53 0.04 -12.65
N GLY A 6 10.64 -0.65 -12.36
CA GLY A 6 10.88 -2.09 -12.07
C GLY A 6 9.98 -3.21 -12.61
N GLY A 7 8.66 -3.02 -12.70
CA GLY A 7 7.71 -3.97 -13.27
C GLY A 7 7.50 -3.83 -14.77
N THR A 8 8.12 -2.86 -15.44
CA THR A 8 7.86 -2.57 -16.87
C THR A 8 8.02 -3.81 -17.76
N TRP A 9 8.98 -4.65 -17.43
CA TRP A 9 9.32 -5.88 -18.16
C TRP A 9 9.03 -7.13 -17.32
N GLY A 10 7.99 -7.14 -16.48
CA GLY A 10 7.54 -8.39 -15.86
C GLY A 10 7.25 -9.43 -16.94
N TYR A 11 8.03 -10.51 -16.94
CA TYR A 11 7.95 -11.59 -17.92
C TYR A 11 6.99 -12.67 -17.43
N HIS A 12 6.16 -13.16 -18.34
CA HIS A 12 5.35 -14.35 -18.08
C HIS A 12 6.27 -15.58 -18.08
N PHE A 13 6.00 -16.54 -17.20
CA PHE A 13 6.60 -17.86 -17.28
C PHE A 13 5.46 -18.86 -17.53
N PRO A 14 5.59 -19.76 -18.52
CA PRO A 14 6.79 -20.08 -19.30
C PRO A 14 6.93 -19.32 -20.64
N GLU A 15 5.94 -18.53 -21.03
CA GLU A 15 5.90 -17.92 -22.37
C GLU A 15 6.78 -16.66 -22.47
N PRO A 16 7.58 -16.48 -23.54
CA PRO A 16 8.50 -15.34 -23.68
C PRO A 16 7.77 -14.05 -24.10
N ARG A 17 6.86 -13.57 -23.25
CA ARG A 17 6.10 -12.33 -23.42
C ARG A 17 6.06 -11.54 -22.12
N ALA A 18 5.71 -10.26 -22.23
CA ALA A 18 5.41 -9.44 -21.05
C ALA A 18 4.05 -9.84 -20.43
N PHE A 19 3.86 -9.52 -19.15
CA PHE A 19 2.55 -9.60 -18.52
C PHE A 19 1.55 -8.64 -19.18
N THR A 20 0.37 -9.18 -19.44
CA THR A 20 -0.85 -8.44 -19.76
C THR A 20 -1.24 -7.52 -18.60
N ASN A 21 -2.07 -6.50 -18.89
CA ASN A 21 -2.60 -5.64 -17.84
C ASN A 21 -3.42 -6.44 -16.81
N ARG A 22 -4.09 -7.52 -17.21
CA ARG A 22 -4.86 -8.35 -16.28
C ARG A 22 -3.98 -9.14 -15.32
N GLU A 23 -2.90 -9.74 -15.80
CA GLU A 23 -1.92 -10.42 -14.93
C GLU A 23 -1.30 -9.44 -13.92
N ARG A 24 -1.00 -8.21 -14.35
CA ARG A 24 -0.50 -7.15 -13.45
C ARG A 24 -1.53 -6.75 -12.40
N ALA A 25 -2.80 -6.63 -12.79
CA ALA A 25 -3.90 -6.30 -11.88
C ALA A 25 -4.06 -7.39 -10.80
N ARG A 26 -3.94 -8.68 -11.18
CA ARG A 26 -3.96 -9.80 -10.23
C ARG A 26 -2.82 -9.75 -9.22
N LEU A 27 -1.60 -9.41 -9.66
CA LEU A 27 -0.46 -9.22 -8.76
C LEU A 27 -0.71 -8.08 -7.75
N GLN A 28 -1.46 -7.06 -8.17
CA GLN A 28 -1.93 -5.98 -7.30
C GLN A 28 -3.22 -6.34 -6.55
N SER A 29 -3.65 -7.60 -6.53
CA SER A 29 -4.84 -8.10 -5.83
C SER A 29 -6.19 -7.50 -6.27
N PHE A 30 -6.26 -6.94 -7.48
CA PHE A 30 -7.54 -6.51 -8.03
C PHE A 30 -8.42 -7.73 -8.37
N PRO A 31 -9.74 -7.64 -8.13
CA PRO A 31 -10.70 -8.61 -8.63
C PRO A 31 -10.63 -8.76 -10.15
N ASP A 32 -10.90 -9.96 -10.65
CA ASP A 32 -10.82 -10.24 -12.09
C ASP A 32 -11.88 -9.49 -12.91
N ASP A 33 -13.02 -9.21 -12.30
CA ASP A 33 -14.14 -8.41 -12.83
C ASP A 33 -13.94 -6.89 -12.65
N PHE A 34 -12.81 -6.45 -12.08
CA PHE A 34 -12.52 -5.02 -11.98
C PHE A 34 -12.17 -4.43 -13.35
N GLU A 35 -12.99 -3.48 -13.79
CA GLU A 35 -12.83 -2.77 -15.06
C GLU A 35 -11.93 -1.54 -14.90
N PHE A 36 -10.88 -1.47 -15.72
CA PHE A 36 -10.05 -0.26 -15.84
C PHE A 36 -10.43 0.46 -17.14
N VAL A 37 -10.58 1.78 -17.06
CA VAL A 37 -11.02 2.62 -18.18
C VAL A 37 -9.85 3.42 -18.74
N GLY A 38 -9.79 3.56 -20.07
CA GLY A 38 -8.79 4.34 -20.79
C GLY A 38 -7.95 3.50 -21.75
N SER A 39 -6.92 4.12 -22.32
CA SER A 39 -5.96 3.44 -23.19
C SER A 39 -5.15 2.37 -22.44
N THR A 40 -4.57 1.42 -23.16
CA THR A 40 -3.73 0.35 -22.58
C THR A 40 -2.61 0.88 -21.69
N THR A 41 -1.98 2.00 -22.09
CA THR A 41 -0.90 2.66 -21.33
C THR A 41 -1.44 3.34 -20.07
N GLU A 42 -2.62 3.96 -20.13
CA GLU A 42 -3.25 4.57 -18.96
C GLU A 42 -3.67 3.52 -17.94
N VAL A 43 -4.30 2.43 -18.39
CA VAL A 43 -4.66 1.29 -17.54
C VAL A 43 -3.42 0.71 -16.86
N ARG A 44 -2.33 0.53 -17.60
CA ARG A 44 -1.05 0.07 -17.05
C ARG A 44 -0.54 1.00 -15.95
N ARG A 45 -0.64 2.32 -16.14
CA ARG A 45 -0.25 3.31 -15.13
C ARG A 45 -1.17 3.27 -13.90
N GLN A 46 -2.48 3.09 -14.10
CA GLN A 46 -3.44 2.94 -13.00
C GLN A 46 -3.07 1.73 -12.13
N ILE A 47 -2.83 0.57 -12.74
CA ILE A 47 -2.43 -0.66 -12.02
C ILE A 47 -1.09 -0.47 -11.31
N GLY A 48 -0.08 0.09 -11.99
CA GLY A 48 1.26 0.22 -11.43
C GLY A 48 1.37 1.20 -10.26
N ASN A 49 0.51 2.22 -10.22
CA ASN A 49 0.48 3.22 -9.16
C ASN A 49 -0.53 2.91 -8.05
N ALA A 50 -1.39 1.92 -8.24
CA ALA A 50 -2.40 1.56 -7.26
C ALA A 50 -1.78 0.97 -6.00
N VAL A 51 -2.46 1.18 -4.87
CA VAL A 51 -2.24 0.39 -3.66
C VAL A 51 -3.06 -0.89 -3.79
N PRO A 52 -2.50 -2.09 -3.52
CA PRO A 52 -3.23 -3.34 -3.64
C PRO A 52 -4.49 -3.36 -2.75
N PRO A 53 -5.69 -3.68 -3.27
CA PRO A 53 -6.90 -3.72 -2.44
C PRO A 53 -6.77 -4.61 -1.20
N GLN A 54 -6.22 -5.82 -1.35
CA GLN A 54 -6.01 -6.74 -0.22
C GLN A 54 -5.03 -6.18 0.82
N GLY A 55 -4.02 -5.41 0.36
CA GLY A 55 -3.04 -4.78 1.25
C GLY A 55 -3.64 -3.67 2.14
N VAL A 56 -4.81 -3.14 1.79
CA VAL A 56 -5.47 -2.06 2.54
C VAL A 56 -6.57 -2.59 3.46
N VAL A 57 -7.01 -3.84 3.32
CA VAL A 57 -8.14 -4.39 4.09
C VAL A 57 -7.97 -4.22 5.60
N GLU A 58 -6.82 -4.59 6.15
CA GLU A 58 -6.57 -4.49 7.59
C GLU A 58 -6.47 -3.03 8.09
N LEU A 59 -5.90 -2.16 7.26
CA LEU A 59 -5.89 -0.72 7.54
C LEU A 59 -7.30 -0.13 7.52
N ALA A 60 -8.12 -0.52 6.54
CA ALA A 60 -9.50 -0.06 6.45
C ALA A 60 -10.32 -0.52 7.66
N LYS A 61 -10.16 -1.78 8.11
CA LYS A 61 -10.81 -2.32 9.30
C LYS A 61 -10.42 -1.55 10.58
N SER A 62 -9.15 -1.18 10.73
CA SER A 62 -8.71 -0.45 11.93
C SER A 62 -9.22 1.00 11.97
N ILE A 63 -9.43 1.62 10.80
CA ILE A 63 -9.95 2.98 10.70
C ILE A 63 -11.50 2.98 10.74
N LEU A 64 -12.17 1.89 10.32
CA LEU A 64 -13.63 1.82 10.20
C LEU A 64 -14.41 2.31 11.46
N PRO A 65 -14.00 2.01 12.70
CA PRO A 65 -14.69 2.49 13.90
C PRO A 65 -14.79 4.02 13.99
N ILE A 66 -13.83 4.75 13.40
CA ILE A 66 -13.83 6.23 13.36
C ILE A 66 -15.07 6.75 12.63
N PHE A 67 -15.57 6.00 11.66
CA PHE A 67 -16.74 6.37 10.86
C PHE A 67 -18.06 5.83 11.41
N SER A 68 -18.03 4.92 12.39
CA SER A 68 -19.21 4.24 12.92
C SER A 68 -19.58 4.66 14.34
N ASP A 69 -19.13 5.84 14.80
CA ASP A 69 -19.30 6.41 16.16
C ASP A 69 -18.82 5.51 17.32
N ASN A 70 -18.11 4.42 17.03
CA ASN A 70 -17.58 3.47 18.01
C ASN A 70 -16.09 3.69 18.31
N TYR A 71 -15.56 4.86 17.95
CA TYR A 71 -14.17 5.20 18.18
C TYR A 71 -14.03 6.07 19.42
N GLU A 72 -13.33 5.54 20.42
CA GLU A 72 -12.89 6.32 21.56
C GLU A 72 -11.74 7.23 21.13
N LYS A 73 -11.96 8.54 21.22
CA LYS A 73 -10.93 9.53 20.87
C LYS A 73 -9.82 9.48 21.90
N VAL A 74 -8.62 9.15 21.44
CA VAL A 74 -7.40 9.18 22.25
C VAL A 74 -6.71 10.52 22.02
N ASP A 75 -6.40 11.25 23.10
CA ASP A 75 -5.51 12.41 23.00
C ASP A 75 -4.07 11.93 22.80
N LEU A 76 -3.46 12.35 21.69
CA LEU A 76 -2.08 11.99 21.32
C LEU A 76 -1.10 13.12 21.61
N HIS A 77 -1.55 14.27 22.12
CA HIS A 77 -0.67 15.42 22.37
C HIS A 77 0.42 15.09 23.39
N GLU A 78 0.08 14.38 24.47
CA GLU A 78 1.04 13.96 25.48
C GLU A 78 2.11 13.03 24.88
N LYS A 79 1.69 12.02 24.09
CA LYS A 79 2.61 11.11 23.40
C LYS A 79 3.50 11.84 22.39
N LEU A 80 2.94 12.81 21.66
CA LEU A 80 3.70 13.61 20.71
C LEU A 80 4.78 14.44 21.40
N VAL A 81 4.47 15.05 22.54
CA VAL A 81 5.43 15.81 23.34
C VAL A 81 6.54 14.86 23.82
N GLU A 82 6.18 13.72 24.40
CA GLU A 82 7.14 12.71 24.84
C GLU A 82 8.06 12.25 23.71
N GLU A 83 7.52 11.93 22.53
CA GLU A 83 8.30 11.49 21.38
C GLU A 83 9.22 12.58 20.79
N LYS A 84 8.84 13.85 20.91
CA LYS A 84 9.67 14.97 20.46
C LYS A 84 10.86 15.24 21.37
N GLU A 85 10.70 15.00 22.68
CA GLU A 85 11.79 15.15 23.67
C GLU A 85 12.84 14.02 23.56
N ILE A 86 12.49 12.90 22.91
CA ILE A 86 13.44 11.79 22.69
C ILE A 86 14.33 12.07 21.48
N LEU A 87 15.65 11.94 21.66
CA LEU A 87 16.62 12.05 20.58
C LEU A 87 16.30 11.05 19.45
N PHE A 88 16.51 11.45 18.19
CA PHE A 88 16.17 10.62 17.03
C PHE A 88 16.80 9.22 17.07
N HIS A 89 18.03 9.10 17.56
CA HIS A 89 18.72 7.83 17.71
C HIS A 89 18.01 6.87 18.69
N ASP A 90 17.47 7.41 19.78
CA ASP A 90 16.79 6.65 20.83
C ASP A 90 15.35 6.27 20.44
N ARG A 91 14.73 7.03 19.53
CA ARG A 91 13.48 6.63 18.88
C ARG A 91 13.67 5.41 17.98
N LEU A 92 14.76 5.38 17.20
CA LEU A 92 15.07 4.26 16.31
C LEU A 92 15.37 2.97 17.07
N SER A 93 16.04 3.05 18.23
CA SER A 93 16.32 1.87 19.06
C SER A 93 15.04 1.27 19.65
N LYS A 94 14.06 2.10 20.06
CA LYS A 94 12.73 1.63 20.52
C LYS A 94 11.94 0.89 19.43
N ILE A 95 11.94 1.40 18.19
CA ILE A 95 11.22 0.76 17.07
C ILE A 95 11.89 -0.57 16.66
N ARG A 96 13.22 -0.64 16.74
CA ARG A 96 13.99 -1.84 16.37
C ARG A 96 14.05 -2.90 17.50
N GLY A 97 13.79 -2.51 18.75
CA GLY A 97 13.89 -3.36 19.94
C GLY A 97 12.74 -4.36 20.16
N GLY A 98 11.74 -4.39 19.28
CA GLY A 98 10.64 -5.38 19.32
C GLY A 98 10.92 -6.71 18.59
N LYS A 99 12.13 -6.91 18.08
CA LYS A 99 12.61 -8.21 17.58
C LYS A 99 13.72 -8.71 18.50
N GLN A 100 13.35 -9.46 19.52
CA GLN A 100 14.16 -10.57 20.03
C GLN A 100 13.51 -11.87 19.56
#